data_AF-A0A6J4N877-F1
#
_entry.id   AF-A0A6J4N877-F1
#
_cell.length_a   1.000
_cell.length_b   1.000
_cell.length_c   1.000
_cell.angle_alpha   90.00
_cell.angle_beta   90.00
_cell.angle_gamma   90.00
#
_symmetry.space_group_name_H-M   'P 1'
#
loop_
_entity.id
_entity.type
_entity.pdbx_description
1 polymer ?
#
loop_
_entity_poly.entity_id
_entity_poly.type
_entity_poly.pdbx_seq_one_letter_code
_entity_poly.pdbx_strand_id
1 'polypeptide(L)'
;TVASAIEISRPVNLPKALRALHGMNGVVREVTDEEILEHRAMVARWGFGCEPASAASVAGLRKLLDEGVIGPDESVVCILTGHELKDPNATVQYHTGIDMKAAQDHAPRSEPTGRLVNRPVQVEDSLEAIVRAMGGNAEMLKGRSVSANKAPVPVAEY
;
A
#
# COMPACT_ATOMS: atom_id res chain seq x y z
N THR A 1 16.80 -3.18 -4.60
CA THR A 1 15.38 -2.76 -4.74
C THR A 1 14.60 -3.28 -3.55
N VAL A 2 13.55 -2.60 -3.11
CA VAL A 2 12.63 -3.12 -2.06
C VAL A 2 11.89 -4.38 -2.52
N ALA A 3 11.80 -4.61 -3.83
CA ALA A 3 11.16 -5.77 -4.44
C ALA A 3 12.10 -6.99 -4.50
N SER A 4 12.40 -7.56 -3.34
CA SER A 4 13.34 -8.70 -3.19
C SER A 4 13.06 -9.89 -4.13
N ALA A 5 11.80 -10.19 -4.46
CA ALA A 5 11.44 -11.30 -5.34
C ALA A 5 11.91 -11.14 -6.80
N ILE A 6 12.22 -9.91 -7.22
CA ILE A 6 12.74 -9.59 -8.57
C ILE A 6 14.15 -8.95 -8.51
N GLU A 7 14.79 -8.95 -7.34
CA GLU A 7 16.18 -8.51 -7.16
C GLU A 7 17.16 -9.58 -7.67
N ILE A 8 17.25 -9.71 -9.00
CA ILE A 8 18.00 -10.80 -9.65
C ILE A 8 19.01 -10.24 -10.64
N SER A 9 20.30 -10.25 -10.28
CA SER A 9 21.38 -9.76 -11.16
C SER A 9 21.63 -10.65 -12.38
N ARG A 10 21.36 -11.97 -12.28
CA ARG A 10 21.58 -12.93 -13.37
C ARG A 10 20.40 -13.91 -13.49
N PRO A 11 19.33 -13.55 -14.23
CA PRO A 11 18.12 -14.37 -14.29
C PRO A 11 18.37 -15.72 -14.96
N VAL A 12 18.11 -16.81 -14.24
CA VAL A 12 18.34 -18.19 -14.71
C VAL A 12 17.55 -18.48 -16.01
N ASN A 13 16.34 -17.94 -16.12
CA ASN A 13 15.48 -18.12 -17.29
C ASN A 13 15.55 -16.95 -18.30
N LEU A 14 16.60 -16.12 -18.29
CA LEU A 14 16.75 -14.99 -19.22
C LEU A 14 16.56 -15.39 -20.70
N PRO A 15 17.12 -16.52 -21.20
CA PRO A 15 16.89 -16.93 -22.59
C PRO A 15 15.42 -17.20 -22.91
N LYS A 16 14.60 -17.64 -21.94
CA LYS A 16 13.16 -17.83 -22.14
C LYS A 16 12.44 -16.49 -22.20
N ALA A 17 12.80 -15.55 -21.33
CA ALA A 17 12.24 -14.20 -21.32
C ALA A 17 12.53 -13.45 -22.63
N LEU A 18 13.78 -13.50 -23.13
CA LEU A 18 14.15 -12.86 -24.40
C LEU A 18 13.39 -13.44 -25.59
N ARG A 19 13.18 -14.77 -25.63
CA ARG A 19 12.35 -15.38 -26.67
C ARG A 19 10.90 -14.91 -26.61
N ALA A 20 10.33 -14.80 -25.42
CA ALA A 20 8.96 -14.30 -25.25
C ALA A 20 8.84 -12.82 -25.67
N LEU A 21 9.79 -11.98 -25.27
CA LEU A 21 9.83 -10.57 -25.70
C LEU A 21 9.91 -10.45 -27.22
N HIS A 22 10.80 -11.21 -27.88
CA HIS A 22 10.91 -11.19 -29.34
C HIS A 22 9.63 -11.69 -30.02
N GLY A 23 9.09 -12.83 -29.59
CA GLY A 23 7.91 -13.44 -30.22
C GLY A 23 6.62 -12.66 -30.03
N MET A 24 6.52 -11.86 -28.96
CA MET A 24 5.31 -11.08 -28.62
C MET A 24 5.45 -9.59 -28.90
N ASN A 25 6.55 -9.15 -29.55
CA ASN A 25 6.89 -7.72 -29.67
C ASN A 25 6.83 -6.98 -28.31
N GLY A 26 7.31 -7.66 -27.26
CA GLY A 26 7.23 -7.20 -25.89
C GLY A 26 8.24 -6.11 -25.58
N VAL A 27 7.91 -5.28 -24.59
CA VAL A 27 8.77 -4.20 -24.10
C VAL A 27 9.20 -4.47 -22.66
N VAL A 28 10.29 -3.82 -22.25
CA VAL A 28 10.79 -3.85 -20.88
C VAL A 28 10.86 -2.43 -20.35
N ARG A 29 10.42 -2.23 -19.11
CA ARG A 29 10.56 -0.97 -18.37
C ARG A 29 11.05 -1.24 -16.96
N GLU A 30 11.83 -0.31 -16.45
CA GLU A 30 12.26 -0.27 -15.06
C GLU A 30 11.39 0.72 -14.28
N VAL A 31 11.22 0.43 -12.99
CA VAL A 31 10.48 1.28 -12.05
C VAL A 31 11.32 1.45 -10.79
N THR A 32 11.22 2.61 -10.16
CA THR A 32 11.94 2.89 -8.91
C THR A 32 11.22 2.27 -7.72
N ASP A 33 11.93 2.15 -6.59
CA ASP A 33 11.34 1.63 -5.34
C ASP A 33 10.18 2.52 -4.86
N GLU A 34 10.28 3.84 -5.07
CA GLU A 34 9.20 4.79 -4.76
C GLU A 34 7.97 4.55 -5.64
N GLU A 35 8.15 4.34 -6.94
CA GLU A 35 7.05 4.03 -7.86
C GLU A 35 6.39 2.70 -7.49
N ILE A 36 7.18 1.69 -7.13
CA ILE A 36 6.69 0.39 -6.66
C ILE A 36 5.79 0.56 -5.43
N LEU A 37 6.27 1.26 -4.39
CA LEU A 37 5.54 1.44 -3.15
C LEU A 37 4.27 2.29 -3.35
N GLU A 38 4.32 3.30 -4.22
CA GLU A 38 3.17 4.13 -4.56
C GLU A 38 2.06 3.31 -5.25
N HIS A 39 2.42 2.49 -6.26
CA HIS A 39 1.43 1.68 -6.98
C HIS A 39 0.94 0.50 -6.14
N ARG A 40 1.75 0.02 -5.20
CA ARG A 40 1.31 -0.93 -4.18
C ARG A 40 0.21 -0.35 -3.30
N ALA A 41 0.41 0.86 -2.76
CA ALA A 41 -0.61 1.57 -1.99
C ALA A 41 -1.86 1.91 -2.83
N MET A 42 -1.67 2.20 -4.12
CA MET A 42 -2.78 2.38 -5.05
C MET A 42 -3.65 1.13 -5.18
N VAL A 43 -3.04 -0.05 -5.34
CA VAL A 43 -3.76 -1.33 -5.38
C VAL A 43 -4.52 -1.57 -4.05
N ALA A 44 -3.87 -1.31 -2.91
CA ALA A 44 -4.45 -1.37 -1.57
C ALA A 44 -5.72 -0.51 -1.42
N ARG A 45 -5.71 0.69 -2.00
CA ARG A 45 -6.85 1.62 -1.95
C ARG A 45 -8.12 1.07 -2.61
N TRP A 46 -7.99 0.09 -3.50
CA TRP A 46 -9.11 -0.58 -4.17
C TRP A 46 -9.53 -1.90 -3.52
N GLY A 47 -8.98 -2.25 -2.35
CA GLY A 47 -9.35 -3.44 -1.57
C GLY A 47 -8.55 -4.71 -1.89
N PHE A 48 -7.49 -4.60 -2.70
CA PHE A 48 -6.57 -5.70 -3.00
C PHE A 48 -5.20 -5.43 -2.38
N GLY A 49 -4.39 -6.45 -2.08
CA GLY A 49 -3.03 -6.24 -1.58
C GLY A 49 -2.01 -7.13 -2.28
N CYS A 50 -0.78 -6.66 -2.41
CA CYS A 50 0.31 -7.40 -3.04
C CYS A 50 1.68 -6.99 -2.50
N GLU A 51 2.63 -7.92 -2.54
CA GLU A 51 4.02 -7.58 -2.19
C GLU A 51 4.68 -6.64 -3.24
N PRO A 52 5.81 -5.98 -2.92
CA PRO A 52 6.41 -4.97 -3.79
C PRO A 52 6.71 -5.40 -5.25
N ALA A 53 7.23 -6.60 -5.52
CA ALA A 53 7.53 -7.05 -6.88
C ALA A 53 6.28 -7.17 -7.77
N SER A 54 5.14 -7.51 -7.20
CA SER A 54 3.85 -7.57 -7.87
C SER A 54 3.40 -6.18 -8.30
N ALA A 55 3.57 -5.17 -7.43
CA ALA A 55 3.25 -3.78 -7.73
C ALA A 55 4.12 -3.19 -8.85
N ALA A 56 5.31 -3.74 -9.11
CA ALA A 56 6.15 -3.33 -10.24
C ALA A 56 5.43 -3.50 -11.60
N SER A 57 4.54 -4.50 -11.73
CA SER A 57 3.74 -4.68 -12.96
C SER A 57 2.74 -3.53 -13.18
N VAL A 58 2.16 -2.99 -12.10
CA VAL A 58 1.20 -1.90 -12.14
C VAL A 58 1.90 -0.55 -12.34
N ALA A 59 3.04 -0.35 -11.67
CA ALA A 59 3.90 0.81 -11.90
C ALA A 59 4.44 0.84 -13.34
N GLY A 60 4.83 -0.32 -13.88
CA GLY A 60 5.25 -0.46 -15.27
C GLY A 60 4.12 -0.12 -16.25
N LEU A 61 2.88 -0.57 -15.98
CA LEU A 61 1.73 -0.18 -16.78
C LEU A 61 1.52 1.35 -16.77
N ARG A 62 1.64 2.00 -15.60
CA ARG A 62 1.52 3.47 -15.54
C ARG A 62 2.51 4.16 -16.47
N LYS A 63 3.77 3.73 -16.47
CA LYS A 63 4.79 4.26 -17.41
C LYS A 63 4.43 4.01 -18.87
N LEU A 64 3.98 2.80 -19.22
CA LEU A 64 3.61 2.47 -20.60
C LEU A 64 2.40 3.27 -21.10
N LEU A 65 1.47 3.62 -20.21
CA LEU A 65 0.38 4.55 -20.51
C LEU A 65 0.91 5.98 -20.74
N ASP A 66 1.80 6.47 -19.86
CA ASP A 66 2.40 7.80 -19.97
C ASP A 66 3.25 7.96 -21.25
N GLU A 67 3.90 6.89 -21.69
CA GLU A 67 4.67 6.83 -22.93
C GLU A 67 3.81 6.61 -24.19
N GLY A 68 2.51 6.32 -24.04
CA GLY A 68 1.61 6.01 -25.15
C GLY A 68 1.91 4.67 -25.84
N VAL A 69 2.66 3.78 -25.19
CA VAL A 69 2.89 2.40 -25.68
C VAL A 69 1.62 1.56 -25.52
N ILE A 70 0.87 1.81 -24.45
CA ILE A 70 -0.46 1.24 -24.20
C ILE A 70 -1.47 2.40 -24.24
N GLY A 71 -2.56 2.24 -24.98
CA GLY A 71 -3.66 3.20 -25.04
C GLY A 71 -4.60 3.14 -23.81
N PRO A 72 -5.34 4.22 -23.51
CA PRO A 72 -6.23 4.30 -22.35
C PRO A 72 -7.43 3.33 -22.41
N ASP A 73 -7.82 2.91 -23.62
CA ASP A 73 -8.96 2.01 -23.85
C ASP A 73 -8.55 0.54 -23.99
N GLU A 74 -7.26 0.22 -23.84
CA GLU A 74 -6.75 -1.14 -23.95
C GLU A 74 -7.02 -1.97 -22.68
N SER A 75 -7.31 -3.25 -22.89
CA SER A 75 -7.48 -4.21 -21.78
C SER A 75 -6.14 -4.80 -21.38
N VAL A 76 -5.70 -4.51 -20.16
CA VAL A 76 -4.40 -4.95 -19.63
C VAL A 76 -4.60 -5.84 -18.39
N VAL A 77 -3.76 -6.87 -18.27
CA VAL A 77 -3.69 -7.72 -17.08
C VAL A 77 -2.33 -7.51 -16.40
N CYS A 78 -2.34 -6.96 -15.19
CA CYS A 78 -1.18 -6.90 -14.31
C CYS A 78 -1.13 -8.14 -13.42
N ILE A 79 -0.01 -8.85 -13.40
CA ILE A 79 0.15 -10.10 -12.65
C ILE A 79 0.69 -9.80 -11.25
N LEU A 80 -0.12 -10.06 -10.23
CA LEU A 80 0.28 -9.94 -8.83
C LEU A 80 0.69 -11.30 -8.28
N THR A 81 2.00 -11.58 -8.30
CA THR A 81 2.55 -12.91 -8.00
C THR A 81 2.60 -13.26 -6.51
N GLY A 82 2.56 -12.26 -5.62
CA GLY A 82 2.72 -12.47 -4.19
C GLY A 82 1.68 -11.72 -3.35
N HIS A 83 1.24 -12.38 -2.29
CA HIS A 83 0.28 -11.84 -1.33
C HIS A 83 0.88 -10.70 -0.49
N GLU A 84 0.06 -9.71 -0.13
CA GLU A 84 0.42 -8.56 0.73
C GLU A 84 1.20 -8.98 1.99
N LEU A 85 0.72 -10.03 2.66
CA LEU A 85 1.28 -10.54 3.93
C LEU A 85 2.69 -11.16 3.81
N LYS A 86 3.26 -11.27 2.60
CA LYS A 86 4.67 -11.65 2.45
C LYS A 86 5.63 -10.56 2.96
N ASP A 87 5.23 -9.29 2.88
CA ASP A 87 6.03 -8.17 3.40
C ASP A 87 5.13 -7.07 3.98
N PRO A 88 4.47 -7.33 5.13
CA PRO A 88 3.59 -6.34 5.77
C PRO A 88 4.36 -5.10 6.25
N ASN A 89 5.69 -5.20 6.43
CA ASN A 89 6.54 -4.07 6.81
C ASN A 89 6.50 -2.96 5.77
N ALA A 90 6.47 -3.31 4.48
CA ALA A 90 6.38 -2.31 3.41
C ALA A 90 5.11 -1.45 3.53
N THR A 91 3.98 -2.02 3.99
CA THR A 91 2.72 -1.28 4.23
C THR A 91 2.85 -0.36 5.41
N VAL A 92 3.33 -0.88 6.55
CA VAL A 92 3.47 -0.10 7.78
C VAL A 92 4.44 1.05 7.55
N GLN A 93 5.61 0.77 6.97
CA GLN A 93 6.63 1.77 6.68
C GLN A 93 6.11 2.83 5.70
N TYR A 94 5.45 2.44 4.61
CA TYR A 94 4.88 3.40 3.66
C TYR A 94 3.85 4.32 4.33
N HIS A 95 2.90 3.78 5.10
CA HIS A 95 1.82 4.61 5.66
C HIS A 95 2.20 5.32 6.95
N THR A 96 3.17 4.85 7.73
CA THR A 96 3.45 5.41 9.07
C THR A 96 4.88 5.91 9.24
N GLY A 97 5.80 5.49 8.36
CA GLY A 97 7.23 5.80 8.47
C GLY A 97 7.96 4.96 9.51
N ILE A 98 7.27 3.99 10.11
CA ILE A 98 7.82 3.05 11.09
C ILE A 98 8.35 1.83 10.34
N ASP A 99 9.65 1.57 10.47
CA ASP A 99 10.24 0.30 10.06
C ASP A 99 10.14 -0.71 11.21
N MET A 100 9.24 -1.69 11.07
CA MET A 100 9.06 -2.74 12.07
C MET A 100 10.24 -3.71 12.14
N LYS A 101 11.10 -3.77 11.11
CA LYS A 101 12.33 -4.57 11.15
C LYS A 101 13.42 -3.90 11.99
N ALA A 102 13.40 -2.57 12.09
CA ALA A 102 14.32 -1.77 12.91
C ALA A 102 13.80 -1.50 14.33
N ALA A 103 12.59 -1.99 14.67
CA ALA A 103 11.95 -1.79 15.96
C ALA A 103 12.59 -2.59 17.11
N GLN A 104 13.78 -2.15 17.52
CA GLN A 104 14.06 -1.97 18.95
C GLN A 104 13.45 -0.62 19.36
N ASP A 105 13.10 -0.43 20.64
CA ASP A 105 12.18 0.58 21.22
C ASP A 105 12.35 2.08 20.83
N HIS A 106 13.31 2.40 19.97
CA HIS A 106 13.63 3.73 19.44
C HIS A 106 13.78 3.75 17.90
N ALA A 107 12.97 2.98 17.16
CA ALA A 107 13.03 2.99 15.70
C ALA A 107 12.88 4.42 15.15
N PRO A 108 13.81 4.88 14.28
CA PRO A 108 13.73 6.21 13.69
C PRO A 108 12.44 6.30 12.85
N ARG A 109 11.55 7.22 13.26
CA ARG A 109 10.37 7.57 12.47
C ARG A 109 10.81 8.50 11.35
N SER A 110 10.71 8.02 10.12
CA SER A 110 10.82 8.89 8.94
C SER A 110 9.45 9.48 8.65
N GLU A 111 9.39 10.71 8.14
CA GLU A 111 8.12 11.26 7.67
C GLU A 111 7.75 10.58 6.33
N PRO A 112 6.57 9.94 6.22
CA PRO A 112 6.14 9.32 4.97
C PRO A 112 6.02 10.33 3.84
N THR A 113 6.59 10.01 2.67
CA THR A 113 6.60 10.89 1.49
C THR A 113 5.64 10.46 0.37
N GLY A 114 5.00 9.29 0.50
CA GLY A 114 4.07 8.76 -0.50
C GLY A 114 2.80 9.59 -0.64
N ARG A 115 2.21 9.64 -1.84
CA ARG A 115 1.01 10.47 -2.08
C ARG A 115 -0.28 9.81 -1.60
N LEU A 116 -0.26 8.49 -1.45
CA LEU A 116 -1.37 7.66 -0.98
C LEU A 116 -1.22 7.22 0.48
N VAL A 117 -0.38 7.92 1.25
CA VAL A 117 -0.20 7.69 2.68
C VAL A 117 -1.55 7.81 3.41
N ASN A 118 -1.78 6.91 4.36
CA ASN A 118 -3.02 6.80 5.13
C ASN A 118 -2.66 6.54 6.59
N ARG A 119 -2.23 7.62 7.26
CA ARG A 119 -1.77 7.53 8.66
C ARG A 119 -2.95 7.36 9.60
N PRO A 120 -2.81 6.55 10.66
CA PRO A 120 -3.70 6.65 11.80
C PRO A 120 -3.75 8.09 12.30
N VAL A 121 -4.95 8.64 12.47
CA VAL A 121 -5.17 9.95 13.07
C VAL A 121 -5.34 9.75 14.57
N GLN A 122 -4.40 10.27 15.36
CA GLN A 122 -4.52 10.25 16.81
C GLN A 122 -5.58 11.25 17.26
N VAL A 123 -6.50 10.81 18.12
CA VAL A 123 -7.59 11.60 18.66
C VAL A 123 -7.62 11.45 20.17
N GLU A 124 -8.09 12.48 20.86
CA GLU A 124 -8.35 12.41 22.30
C GLU A 124 -9.45 11.38 22.60
N ASP A 125 -9.38 10.75 23.77
CA ASP A 125 -10.39 9.82 24.28
C ASP A 125 -11.66 10.58 24.74
N SER A 126 -12.33 11.22 23.79
CA SER A 126 -13.60 11.92 24.00
C SER A 126 -14.50 11.75 22.78
N LEU A 127 -15.80 11.62 23.03
CA LEU A 127 -16.80 11.43 21.97
C LEU A 127 -16.78 12.61 20.99
N GLU A 128 -16.57 13.83 21.49
CA GLU A 128 -16.49 15.04 20.68
C GLU A 128 -15.29 15.01 19.72
N ALA A 129 -14.10 14.60 20.20
CA ALA A 129 -12.91 14.51 19.38
C ALA A 129 -13.05 13.43 18.30
N ILE A 130 -13.60 12.27 18.65
CA ILE A 130 -13.86 11.17 17.71
C ILE A 130 -14.85 11.62 16.62
N VAL A 131 -15.97 12.25 16.99
CA VAL A 131 -16.97 12.74 16.02
C VAL A 131 -16.36 13.77 15.08
N ARG A 132 -15.55 14.71 15.58
CA ARG A 132 -14.85 15.69 14.73
C ARG A 132 -13.89 14.99 13.75
N ALA A 133 -13.11 14.02 14.20
CA ALA A 133 -12.16 13.30 13.36
C ALA A 133 -12.83 12.48 12.25
N MET A 134 -14.05 11.98 12.50
CA MET A 134 -14.87 11.31 11.49
C MET A 134 -15.56 12.29 10.50
N GLY A 135 -15.33 13.60 10.63
CA GLY A 135 -15.99 14.64 9.81
C GLY A 135 -17.41 14.98 10.27
N GLY A 136 -17.81 14.53 11.46
CA GLY A 136 -19.12 14.81 12.05
C GLY A 136 -19.16 16.13 12.83
N ASN A 137 -20.37 16.63 13.07
CA ASN A 137 -20.59 17.84 13.86
C ASN A 137 -20.77 17.51 15.35
N ALA A 138 -19.73 17.74 16.16
CA ALA A 138 -19.77 17.51 17.60
C ALA A 138 -20.80 18.36 18.36
N GLU A 139 -21.28 19.47 17.78
CA GLU A 139 -22.35 20.28 18.38
C GLU A 139 -23.67 19.51 18.51
N MET A 140 -23.90 18.49 17.68
CA MET A 140 -25.06 17.59 17.79
C MET A 140 -25.02 16.69 19.03
N LEU A 141 -23.90 16.63 19.74
CA LEU A 141 -23.76 15.90 20.99
C LEU A 141 -24.23 16.72 22.20
N LYS A 142 -24.32 18.06 22.07
CA LYS A 142 -24.77 18.93 23.16
C LYS A 142 -26.20 18.59 23.57
N GLY A 143 -26.40 18.30 24.86
CA GLY A 143 -27.71 17.95 25.42
C GLY A 143 -28.11 16.48 25.27
N ARG A 144 -27.30 15.64 24.61
CA ARG A 144 -27.48 14.19 24.60
C ARG A 144 -26.71 13.60 25.78
N SER A 145 -27.41 13.24 26.85
CA SER A 145 -26.78 12.45 27.92
C SER A 145 -26.49 11.05 27.40
N VAL A 146 -25.21 10.68 27.36
CA VAL A 146 -24.85 9.27 27.25
C VAL A 146 -25.15 8.68 28.62
N SER A 147 -26.20 7.87 28.72
CA SER A 147 -26.45 7.09 29.94
C SER A 147 -25.20 6.27 30.23
N ALA A 148 -24.53 6.53 31.35
CA ALA A 148 -23.33 5.85 31.80
C ALA A 148 -23.55 4.36 32.15
N ASN A 149 -24.71 3.79 31.80
CA ASN A 149 -25.20 2.51 32.27
C ASN A 149 -25.29 1.45 31.17
N LYS A 150 -24.42 1.50 30.15
CA LYS A 150 -24.23 0.34 29.27
C LYS A 150 -23.28 -0.64 29.95
N ALA A 151 -23.78 -1.85 30.18
CA ALA A 151 -22.96 -2.98 30.60
C ALA A 151 -21.71 -3.07 29.69
N PRO A 152 -20.52 -3.34 30.25
CA PRO A 152 -19.31 -3.48 29.45
C PRO A 152 -19.54 -4.48 28.31
N VAL A 153 -19.13 -4.10 27.11
CA VAL A 153 -19.17 -5.02 25.96
C VAL A 153 -18.26 -6.19 26.33
N PRO A 154 -18.76 -7.44 26.31
CA PRO A 154 -17.92 -8.59 26.64
C PRO A 154 -16.75 -8.63 25.67
N VAL A 155 -15.55 -8.36 26.18
CA VAL A 155 -14.30 -8.64 25.49
C VAL A 155 -14.18 -10.16 25.46
N ALA A 156 -14.27 -10.73 24.26
CA ALA A 156 -13.93 -12.13 24.08
C ALA A 156 -12.45 -12.30 24.44
N GLU A 157 -12.17 -13.05 25.51
CA GLU A 157 -10.84 -13.59 25.75
C GLU A 157 -10.50 -14.51 24.57
N TYR A 158 -9.52 -14.11 23.77
CA TYR A 158 -8.84 -14.95 22.80
C TYR A 158 -7.52 -15.41 23.40
#